data_AF-A0A1Y1WFX9-F1
#
_entry.id   AF-A0A1Y1WFX9-F1
#
_cell.length_a   1.000
_cell.length_b   1.000
_cell.length_c   1.000
_cell.angle_alpha   90.00
_cell.angle_beta   90.00
_cell.angle_gamma   90.00
#
_symmetry.space_group_name_H-M   'P 1'
#
loop_
_entity.id
_entity.type
_entity.pdbx_description
1 polymer ?
#
loop_
_entity_poly.entity_id
_entity_poly.type
_entity_poly.pdbx_seq_one_letter_code
_entity_poly.pdbx_strand_id
1 'polypeptide(L)'
;MDYTKCNSASDFENKFRSLLPKLEVAEKEETWQQLDTAIKNMTSLVKAGANERTTLFVPMVRRAADQINKVVASERTRLNGSGLALIEEMARRLETRFGPICELVFPTATQIVRARKQGLCDAWDELSSAQ
;
A
#
# COMPACT_ATOMS: atom_id res chain seq x y z
N MET A 1 10.74 7.42 15.35
CA MET A 1 11.48 6.41 14.58
C MET A 1 11.57 6.90 13.15
N ASP A 2 12.77 6.96 12.57
CA ASP A 2 12.99 7.41 11.19
C ASP A 2 12.83 6.22 10.21
N TYR A 3 11.87 6.29 9.30
CA TYR A 3 11.60 5.25 8.29
C TYR A 3 12.26 5.53 6.93
N THR A 4 12.94 6.66 6.78
CA THR A 4 13.61 7.04 5.53
C THR A 4 14.98 6.40 5.37
N LYS A 5 15.45 5.69 6.41
CA LYS A 5 16.73 4.98 6.46
C LYS A 5 16.53 3.57 7.03
N CYS A 6 17.27 2.62 6.48
CA CYS A 6 17.32 1.25 6.95
C CYS A 6 18.76 0.74 6.82
N ASN A 7 19.42 0.52 7.96
CA ASN A 7 20.87 0.26 7.97
C ASN A 7 21.23 -1.23 8.05
N SER A 8 20.30 -2.08 8.50
CA SER A 8 20.52 -3.53 8.65
C SER A 8 19.21 -4.32 8.61
N ALA A 9 19.31 -5.64 8.53
CA ALA A 9 18.17 -6.55 8.62
C ALA A 9 17.42 -6.40 9.96
N SER A 10 18.14 -6.28 11.08
CA SER A 10 17.55 -6.10 12.41
C SER A 10 16.89 -4.72 12.56
N ASP A 11 17.46 -3.68 11.95
CA ASP A 11 16.86 -2.34 11.91
C ASP A 11 15.53 -2.37 11.13
N PHE A 12 15.47 -3.08 10.00
CA PHE A 12 14.22 -3.32 9.28
C PHE A 12 13.19 -4.05 10.15
N GLU A 13 13.57 -5.17 10.78
CA GLU A 13 12.66 -5.97 11.59
C GLU A 13 12.07 -5.16 12.75
N ASN A 14 12.91 -4.37 13.43
CA ASN A 14 12.46 -3.47 14.50
C ASN A 14 11.49 -2.40 13.99
N LYS A 15 11.80 -1.76 12.86
CA LYS A 15 10.90 -0.77 12.26
C LYS A 15 9.59 -1.40 11.83
N PHE A 16 9.62 -2.55 11.16
CA PHE A 16 8.42 -3.25 10.71
C PHE A 16 7.55 -3.72 11.89
N ARG A 17 8.16 -4.33 12.92
CA ARG A 17 7.46 -4.73 14.15
C ARG A 17 6.75 -3.55 14.81
N SER A 18 7.32 -2.35 14.76
CA SER A 18 6.69 -1.14 15.29
C SER A 18 5.56 -0.56 14.43
N LEU A 19 5.57 -0.84 13.12
CA LEU A 19 4.53 -0.43 12.17
C LEU A 19 3.35 -1.39 12.17
N LEU A 20 3.60 -2.67 12.34
CA LEU A 20 2.63 -3.73 12.16
C LEU A 20 1.34 -3.53 12.99
N PRO A 21 1.39 -3.20 14.29
CA PRO A 21 0.17 -2.92 15.06
C PRO A 21 -0.62 -1.71 14.53
N LYS A 22 0.04 -0.75 13.88
CA LYS A 22 -0.59 0.44 13.30
C LYS A 22 -1.19 0.17 11.92
N LEU A 23 -0.60 -0.77 11.19
CA LEU A 23 -1.15 -1.27 9.94
C LEU A 23 -2.42 -2.06 10.25
N GLU A 24 -2.37 -3.00 11.19
CA GLU A 24 -3.48 -3.90 11.57
C GLU A 24 -4.71 -3.19 12.22
N VAL A 25 -4.69 -1.87 12.40
CA VAL A 25 -5.83 -1.10 12.92
C VAL A 25 -6.95 -1.04 11.88
N ALA A 26 -8.18 -1.36 12.29
CA ALA A 26 -9.35 -1.20 11.44
C ALA A 26 -9.55 0.27 11.03
N GLU A 27 -9.90 0.50 9.76
CA GLU A 27 -10.24 1.83 9.28
C GLU A 27 -11.53 2.34 9.95
N LYS A 28 -11.43 3.48 10.64
CA LYS A 28 -12.51 4.25 11.25
C LYS A 28 -12.21 5.74 11.13
N GLU A 29 -13.18 6.60 11.43
CA GLU A 29 -12.98 8.07 11.43
C GLU A 29 -11.82 8.53 12.32
N GLU A 30 -11.61 7.85 13.45
CA GLU A 30 -10.56 8.18 14.42
C GLU A 30 -9.19 7.57 14.10
N THR A 31 -9.13 6.55 13.23
CA THR A 31 -7.92 5.73 13.01
C THR A 31 -7.36 5.86 11.60
N TRP A 32 -8.12 6.36 10.62
CA TRP A 32 -7.67 6.36 9.22
C TRP A 32 -6.41 7.19 9.00
N GLN A 33 -6.19 8.29 9.74
CA GLN A 33 -4.97 9.09 9.64
C GLN A 33 -3.74 8.35 10.17
N GLN A 34 -3.93 7.53 11.22
CA GLN A 34 -2.87 6.68 11.76
C GLN A 34 -2.48 5.61 10.74
N LEU A 35 -3.48 5.01 10.09
CA LEU A 35 -3.28 4.02 9.03
C LEU A 35 -2.59 4.63 7.80
N ASP A 36 -3.02 5.81 7.35
CA ASP A 36 -2.39 6.59 6.27
C ASP A 36 -0.90 6.84 6.57
N THR A 37 -0.61 7.24 7.81
CA THR A 37 0.76 7.49 8.26
C THR A 37 1.58 6.19 8.32
N ALA A 38 0.99 5.09 8.78
CA ALA A 38 1.66 3.79 8.83
C ALA A 38 2.02 3.29 7.43
N ILE A 39 1.10 3.41 6.47
CA ILE A 39 1.32 3.05 5.06
C ILE A 39 2.43 3.91 4.45
N LYS A 40 2.41 5.24 4.66
CA LYS A 40 3.49 6.14 4.18
C LYS A 40 4.86 5.82 4.77
N ASN A 41 4.90 5.43 6.04
CA ASN A 41 6.13 4.99 6.69
C ASN A 41 6.62 3.66 6.11
N MET A 42 5.72 2.72 5.82
CA MET A 42 6.06 1.49 5.13
C MET A 42 6.61 1.79 3.73
N THR A 43 5.99 2.70 2.96
CA THR A 43 6.52 3.14 1.66
C THR A 43 7.92 3.73 1.78
N SER A 44 8.17 4.54 2.81
CA SER A 44 9.50 5.11 3.09
C SER A 44 10.54 4.02 3.38
N LEU A 45 10.17 2.95 4.09
CA LEU A 45 11.06 1.80 4.30
C LEU A 45 11.42 1.08 3.01
N VAL A 46 10.43 0.86 2.13
CA VAL A 46 10.69 0.27 0.81
C VAL A 46 11.63 1.17 0.01
N LYS A 47 11.42 2.50 0.04
CA LYS A 47 12.32 3.49 -0.59
C LYS A 47 13.74 3.48 0.00
N ALA A 48 13.91 3.12 1.25
CA ALA A 48 15.22 3.01 1.90
C ALA A 48 15.99 1.73 1.52
N GLY A 49 15.46 0.90 0.62
CA GLY A 49 16.08 -0.36 0.20
C GLY A 49 15.94 -1.48 1.24
N ALA A 50 14.93 -1.41 2.11
CA ALA A 50 14.72 -2.42 3.15
C ALA A 50 14.56 -3.85 2.57
N ASN A 51 14.00 -3.96 1.36
CA ASN A 51 13.81 -5.21 0.62
C ASN A 51 15.13 -5.87 0.18
N GLU A 52 16.23 -5.14 0.11
CA GLU A 52 17.54 -5.66 -0.29
C GLU A 52 18.34 -6.19 0.90
N ARG A 53 17.98 -5.77 2.11
CA ARG A 53 18.77 -6.02 3.32
C ARG A 53 18.29 -7.23 4.13
N THR A 54 17.22 -7.89 3.70
CA THR A 54 16.61 -8.98 4.46
C THR A 54 15.75 -9.90 3.60
N THR A 55 15.74 -11.19 3.93
CA THR A 55 14.81 -12.18 3.37
C THR A 55 13.43 -12.12 4.02
N LEU A 56 13.29 -11.42 5.15
CA LEU A 56 12.05 -11.32 5.92
C LEU A 56 11.05 -10.32 5.32
N PHE A 57 11.46 -9.53 4.34
CA PHE A 57 10.60 -8.50 3.74
C PHE A 57 9.32 -9.11 3.16
N VAL A 58 9.45 -10.11 2.28
CA VAL A 58 8.28 -10.73 1.63
C VAL A 58 7.34 -11.37 2.64
N PRO A 59 7.78 -12.24 3.58
CA PRO A 59 6.91 -12.78 4.63
C PRO A 59 6.14 -11.71 5.41
N MET A 60 6.79 -10.60 5.75
CA MET A 60 6.19 -9.53 6.52
C MET A 60 5.17 -8.72 5.70
N VAL A 61 5.43 -8.46 4.41
CA VAL A 61 4.42 -7.88 3.51
C VAL A 61 3.22 -8.80 3.36
N ARG A 62 3.42 -10.11 3.23
CA ARG A 62 2.28 -11.07 3.17
C ARG A 62 1.39 -10.97 4.39
N ARG A 63 1.98 -10.85 5.58
CA ARG A 63 1.21 -10.68 6.82
C ARG A 63 0.35 -9.41 6.80
N ALA A 64 0.84 -8.34 6.20
CA ALA A 64 0.11 -7.08 6.07
C ALA A 64 -0.80 -7.01 4.82
N ALA A 65 -0.82 -8.03 3.96
CA ALA A 65 -1.43 -7.94 2.63
C ALA A 65 -2.94 -7.70 2.66
N ASP A 66 -3.66 -8.39 3.55
CA ASP A 66 -5.11 -8.19 3.74
C ASP A 66 -5.44 -6.72 4.05
N GLN A 67 -4.62 -6.13 4.91
CA GLN A 67 -4.80 -4.76 5.33
C GLN A 67 -4.38 -3.74 4.26
N ILE A 68 -3.32 -4.04 3.50
CA ILE A 68 -2.94 -3.25 2.33
C ILE A 68 -4.09 -3.25 1.31
N ASN A 69 -4.73 -4.40 1.07
CA ASN A 69 -5.88 -4.48 0.18
C ASN A 69 -7.07 -3.65 0.67
N LYS A 70 -7.36 -3.67 1.97
CA LYS A 70 -8.40 -2.81 2.57
C LYS A 70 -8.09 -1.32 2.40
N VAL A 71 -6.84 -0.90 2.63
CA VAL A 71 -6.40 0.49 2.39
C VAL A 71 -6.59 0.88 0.93
N VAL A 72 -6.22 0.00 -0.01
CA VAL A 72 -6.40 0.22 -1.45
C VAL A 72 -7.88 0.22 -1.84
N ALA A 73 -8.74 -0.51 -1.14
CA ALA A 73 -10.18 -0.48 -1.37
C ALA A 73 -10.90 0.67 -0.63
N SER A 74 -10.19 1.49 0.14
CA SER A 74 -10.81 2.57 0.91
C SER A 74 -11.48 3.61 0.02
N GLU A 75 -12.68 4.03 0.39
CA GLU A 75 -13.42 5.15 -0.22
C GLU A 75 -12.72 6.50 0.01
N ARG A 76 -11.80 6.56 0.99
CA ARG A 76 -11.03 7.77 1.25
C ARG A 76 -9.93 7.90 0.20
N THR A 77 -10.10 8.81 -0.75
CA THR A 77 -9.16 9.10 -1.84
C THR A 77 -7.71 9.21 -1.35
N ARG A 78 -7.47 9.86 -0.21
CA ARG A 78 -6.13 10.01 0.37
C ARG A 78 -5.55 8.68 0.86
N LEU A 79 -6.31 7.89 1.59
CA LEU A 79 -5.84 6.61 2.15
C LEU A 79 -5.61 5.58 1.05
N ASN A 80 -6.57 5.47 0.12
CA ASN A 80 -6.40 4.69 -1.10
C ASN A 80 -5.13 5.10 -1.87
N GLY A 81 -4.91 6.41 -2.08
CA GLY A 81 -3.76 6.91 -2.81
C GLY A 81 -2.43 6.50 -2.17
N SER A 82 -2.36 6.54 -0.83
CA SER A 82 -1.20 6.05 -0.08
C SER A 82 -0.97 4.54 -0.25
N GLY A 83 -2.05 3.74 -0.26
CA GLY A 83 -1.98 2.30 -0.51
C GLY A 83 -1.46 1.97 -1.91
N LEU A 84 -1.97 2.66 -2.94
CA LEU A 84 -1.51 2.49 -4.32
C LEU A 84 -0.04 2.89 -4.47
N ALA A 85 0.39 3.99 -3.85
CA ALA A 85 1.79 4.42 -3.86
C ALA A 85 2.73 3.39 -3.19
N LEU A 86 2.27 2.68 -2.16
CA LEU A 86 3.02 1.57 -1.55
C LEU A 86 3.17 0.40 -2.54
N ILE A 87 2.09 0.00 -3.21
CA ILE A 87 2.14 -1.09 -4.21
C ILE A 87 3.09 -0.73 -5.35
N GLU A 88 3.01 0.49 -5.86
CA GLU A 88 3.89 0.97 -6.92
C GLU A 88 5.37 0.93 -6.50
N GLU A 89 5.67 1.40 -5.29
CA GLU A 89 7.03 1.36 -4.75
C GLU A 89 7.55 -0.07 -4.59
N MET A 90 6.72 -0.99 -4.09
CA MET A 90 7.08 -2.40 -3.98
C MET A 90 7.33 -3.03 -5.35
N ALA A 91 6.46 -2.78 -6.33
CA ALA A 91 6.62 -3.30 -7.69
C ALA A 91 7.94 -2.81 -8.32
N ARG A 92 8.25 -1.52 -8.17
CA ARG A 92 9.46 -0.90 -8.72
C ARG A 92 10.76 -1.42 -8.08
N ARG A 93 10.72 -1.76 -6.79
CA ARG A 93 11.92 -2.12 -5.99
C ARG A 93 12.18 -3.63 -5.93
N LEU A 94 11.14 -4.45 -5.95
CA LEU A 94 11.29 -5.88 -5.81
C LEU A 94 11.50 -6.58 -7.14
N GLU A 95 11.14 -5.96 -8.26
CA GLU A 95 11.27 -6.53 -9.61
C GLU A 95 10.72 -7.97 -9.65
N THR A 96 11.54 -8.97 -9.98
CA THR A 96 11.14 -10.38 -10.03
C THR A 96 10.70 -10.95 -8.68
N ARG A 97 11.20 -10.39 -7.57
CA ARG A 97 10.80 -10.77 -6.20
C ARG A 97 9.42 -10.24 -5.82
N PHE A 98 8.81 -9.39 -6.66
CA PHE A 98 7.46 -8.90 -6.46
C PHE A 98 6.41 -9.96 -6.81
N GLY A 99 6.71 -10.91 -7.69
CA GLY A 99 5.74 -11.91 -8.18
C GLY A 99 4.86 -12.52 -7.09
N PRO A 100 5.43 -13.01 -5.97
CA PRO A 100 4.63 -13.61 -4.91
C PRO A 100 3.79 -12.61 -4.09
N ILE A 101 4.13 -11.33 -4.09
CA ILE A 101 3.32 -10.25 -3.47
C ILE A 101 2.26 -9.76 -4.46
N CYS A 102 2.58 -9.75 -5.76
CA CYS A 102 1.69 -9.33 -6.84
C CYS A 102 0.36 -10.09 -6.77
N GLU A 103 0.40 -11.42 -6.62
CA GLU A 103 -0.80 -12.25 -6.51
C GLU A 103 -1.71 -11.85 -5.33
N LEU A 104 -1.15 -11.27 -4.28
CA LEU A 104 -1.90 -10.86 -3.09
C LEU A 104 -2.56 -9.49 -3.24
N VAL A 105 -1.93 -8.54 -3.95
CA VAL A 105 -2.36 -7.12 -3.97
C VAL A 105 -2.92 -6.65 -5.31
N PHE A 106 -2.59 -7.35 -6.39
CA PHE A 106 -2.95 -6.95 -7.76
C PHE A 106 -4.44 -7.09 -8.09
N PRO A 107 -5.16 -8.14 -7.62
CA PRO A 107 -6.61 -8.24 -7.88
C PRO A 107 -7.38 -7.03 -7.35
N THR A 108 -7.12 -6.62 -6.11
CA THR A 108 -7.78 -5.45 -5.50
C THR A 108 -7.40 -4.15 -6.19
N ALA A 109 -6.10 -3.94 -6.46
CA ALA A 109 -5.64 -2.73 -7.14
C ALA A 109 -6.27 -2.58 -8.55
N THR A 110 -6.34 -3.66 -9.33
CA THR A 110 -6.92 -3.62 -10.67
C THR A 110 -8.44 -3.41 -10.66
N GLN A 111 -9.15 -3.97 -9.68
CA GLN A 111 -10.58 -3.74 -9.51
C GLN A 111 -10.88 -2.25 -9.28
N ILE A 112 -10.13 -1.59 -8.40
CA ILE A 112 -10.32 -0.17 -8.09
C ILE A 112 -9.99 0.72 -9.28
N VAL A 113 -8.91 0.43 -10.01
CA VAL A 113 -8.55 1.18 -11.23
C VAL A 113 -9.64 1.04 -12.30
N ARG A 114 -10.19 -0.17 -12.48
CA ARG A 114 -11.29 -0.41 -13.41
C ARG A 114 -12.55 0.36 -13.02
N ALA A 115 -12.94 0.30 -11.74
CA ALA A 115 -14.10 1.03 -11.23
C ALA A 115 -13.98 2.54 -11.45
N ARG A 116 -12.79 3.12 -11.21
CA ARG A 116 -12.53 4.54 -11.46
C ARG A 116 -12.64 4.92 -12.94
N LYS A 117 -12.08 4.10 -13.82
CA LYS A 117 -12.18 4.32 -15.26
C LYS A 117 -13.64 4.29 -15.70
N GLN A 118 -14.41 3.34 -15.20
CA GLN A 118 -15.83 3.22 -15.53
C GLN A 118 -16.61 4.47 -15.08
N GLY A 119 -16.45 4.90 -13.83
CA GLY A 119 -17.14 6.10 -13.34
C GLY A 119 -16.77 7.38 -14.10
N LEU A 120 -15.55 7.47 -14.64
CA LEU A 120 -15.18 8.57 -15.55
C LEU A 120 -15.89 8.48 -16.90
N CYS A 121 -16.00 7.28 -17.48
CA CYS A 121 -16.75 7.08 -18.73
C CYS A 121 -18.23 7.44 -18.54
N ASP A 122 -18.85 6.94 -17.46
CA ASP A 122 -20.26 7.20 -17.16
C ASP A 122 -20.53 8.72 -17.00
N ALA A 123 -19.65 9.44 -16.29
CA ALA A 123 -19.75 10.89 -16.13
C ALA A 123 -19.61 11.66 -17.46
N TRP A 124 -18.76 11.18 -18.38
CA TRP A 124 -18.61 11.77 -19.71
C TRP A 124 -19.85 11.55 -20.58
N ASP A 125 -20.48 10.37 -20.49
CA ASP A 125 -21.70 10.04 -21.24
C ASP A 125 -22.90 10.86 -20.73
N GLU A 126 -23.02 11.06 -19.41
CA GLU A 126 -24.02 11.94 -18.80
C GLU A 126 -23.90 13.40 -19.28
N LEU A 127 -22.67 13.94 -19.29
CA LEU A 127 -22.41 15.31 -19.77
C LEU A 127 -22.72 15.46 -21.26
N SER A 128 -22.41 14.43 -22.06
CA SER A 128 -22.63 14.43 -23.51
C SER A 128 -24.11 14.27 -23.87
N SER A 129 -24.91 13.63 -23.01
CA SER A 129 -26.35 13.43 -23.20
C SER A 129 -27.20 14.62 -22.72
N ALA A 130 -26.61 15.54 -21.95
CA ALA A 130 -27.26 16.74 -21.42
C ALA A 130 -27.12 17.98 -22.34
N GLN A 131 -26.43 17.85 -23.48
CA GLN A 131 -26.25 18.87 -24.53
C GLN A 131 -27.11 18.54 -25.76
#